data_AF-A0A8S9DSR2-F1
#
_entry.id   AF-A0A8S9DSR2-F1
#
_cell.length_a   1.000
_cell.length_b   1.000
_cell.length_c   1.000
_cell.angle_alpha   90.00
_cell.angle_beta   90.00
_cell.angle_gamma   90.00
#
_symmetry.space_group_name_H-M   'P 1'
#
loop_
_entity.id
_entity.type
_entity.pdbx_description
1 polymer ?
#
loop_
_entity_poly.entity_id
_entity_poly.type
_entity_poly.pdbx_seq_one_letter_code
_entity_poly.pdbx_strand_id
1 'polypeptide(L)'
;MTKNPVPTLVLIMFVLTTVLSGCASNSTAITSEGDFRPLQVSAPDCNYNGEIKSVEAVDQFTVRFSLCQPDVAFPAKIAAPIFAIQDQGVLDSLKGDSTAMSESPIGTGAYQLKEWNRGGNIILEPSSSYWGVPPLSPTLDFKWQSDPTKLYGLTSMASVAGIDRPPSAIVPNMLINANLKVLTHTPSMNLYYLGFNNTIPPFDKLEVRKAFAIVLDREKLLRGAFPEGSELAQQMVPSNVQSGRSIEQKWYESKPKDAEDILKSIGFDFGQEITLAVMNSQMQYLDSPAYVAGEVKKQLAQINVKITIKAMTPEEFTQSIKDGKEMLYFYWFQADYEDGAAFFERPFIRESGLLGNPYVEIQQKIKDVLSIYDPEARQEIFDQLNLMIKDQVPLVPLGHAANIIIFRRSVKNAATNAFYENFEDMIGANNTIQFVGVVEPGSLYPADEDDYSIFRITRLLYDTLLTSGFGGVPTRPLLAESWSSNADLTEWTFLLRYNVKFSNEATFDANDVVATFAAIWDASNPNHKGRTSDFALYKRLFGNLLNAE
;
A
#
# COMPACT_ATOMS: atom_id res chain seq x y z
N MET A 1 26.47 43.80 -31.97
CA MET A 1 27.84 43.79 -31.41
C MET A 1 27.68 43.41 -29.94
N THR A 2 28.12 42.27 -29.41
CA THR A 2 29.15 41.29 -29.79
C THR A 2 28.81 39.99 -29.06
N LYS A 3 28.70 38.87 -29.78
CA LYS A 3 28.68 37.51 -29.23
C LYS A 3 30.13 37.14 -28.86
N ASN A 4 30.35 36.62 -27.66
CA ASN A 4 31.58 35.90 -27.31
C ASN A 4 31.26 34.40 -27.16
N PRO A 5 32.07 33.49 -27.74
CA PRO A 5 31.82 32.06 -27.70
C PRO A 5 32.51 31.38 -26.49
N VAL A 6 31.91 30.30 -26.01
CA VAL A 6 32.49 29.35 -25.05
C VAL A 6 33.24 28.26 -25.86
N PRO A 7 34.46 27.84 -25.48
CA PRO A 7 35.21 26.86 -26.24
C PRO A 7 34.77 25.42 -25.88
N THR A 8 34.48 24.63 -26.90
CA THR A 8 34.24 23.18 -26.81
C THR A 8 35.58 22.45 -26.74
N LEU A 9 35.83 21.73 -25.65
CA LEU A 9 37.00 20.87 -25.49
C LEU A 9 36.69 19.51 -26.14
N VAL A 10 37.33 19.22 -27.29
CA VAL A 10 37.23 17.93 -27.97
C VAL A 10 38.34 17.02 -27.41
N LEU A 11 37.94 15.94 -26.73
CA LEU A 11 38.86 14.91 -26.24
C LEU A 11 39.12 13.91 -27.37
N ILE A 12 40.33 13.93 -27.92
CA ILE A 12 40.81 12.98 -28.94
C ILE A 12 41.37 11.74 -28.21
N MET A 13 40.68 10.61 -28.27
CA MET A 13 41.22 9.31 -27.85
C MET A 13 42.05 8.70 -28.99
N PHE A 14 43.35 8.54 -28.76
CA PHE A 14 44.24 7.74 -29.61
C PHE A 14 44.03 6.26 -29.34
N VAL A 15 43.55 5.50 -30.32
CA VAL A 15 43.54 4.03 -30.29
C VAL A 15 44.86 3.54 -30.89
N LEU A 16 45.73 3.00 -30.04
CA LEU A 16 46.98 2.35 -30.44
C LEU A 16 46.69 0.88 -30.72
N THR A 17 46.72 0.47 -32.00
CA THR A 17 46.60 -0.93 -32.42
C THR A 17 47.99 -1.57 -32.46
N THR A 18 48.25 -2.50 -31.56
CA THR A 18 49.39 -3.42 -31.64
C THR A 18 48.90 -4.78 -32.14
N VAL A 19 49.39 -5.17 -33.30
CA VAL A 19 49.20 -6.50 -33.90
C VAL A 19 50.23 -7.44 -33.30
N LEU A 20 49.79 -8.49 -32.61
CA LEU A 20 50.63 -9.65 -32.29
C LEU A 20 49.87 -10.91 -32.69
N SER A 21 50.35 -11.53 -33.77
CA SER A 21 49.96 -12.86 -34.23
C SER A 21 50.70 -13.92 -33.41
N GLY A 22 50.00 -14.94 -32.91
CA GLY A 22 50.65 -16.08 -32.26
C GLY A 22 49.70 -17.15 -31.73
N CYS A 23 49.54 -18.20 -32.54
CA CYS A 23 49.16 -19.57 -32.20
C CYS A 23 47.72 -19.88 -31.75
N ALA A 24 46.96 -20.42 -32.70
CA ALA A 24 45.75 -21.19 -32.48
C ALA A 24 46.05 -22.49 -31.71
N SER A 25 45.35 -22.66 -30.58
CA SER A 25 44.94 -23.96 -30.08
C SER A 25 43.42 -23.96 -30.05
N ASN A 26 42.80 -24.77 -30.91
CA ASN A 26 41.38 -25.06 -30.87
C ASN A 26 41.03 -25.65 -29.50
N SER A 27 40.50 -24.82 -28.61
CA SER A 27 39.51 -25.25 -27.64
C SER A 27 38.19 -24.61 -28.06
N THR A 28 37.40 -25.35 -28.83
CA THR A 28 35.94 -25.16 -28.81
C THR A 28 35.49 -25.48 -27.39
N ALA A 29 35.58 -24.49 -26.51
CA ALA A 29 34.72 -24.43 -25.35
C ALA A 29 33.33 -24.22 -25.93
N ILE A 30 32.60 -25.33 -26.06
CA ILE A 30 31.16 -25.30 -26.22
C ILE A 30 30.66 -24.72 -24.90
N THR A 31 30.47 -23.41 -24.85
CA THR A 31 29.60 -22.78 -23.87
C THR A 31 28.20 -23.23 -24.22
N SER A 32 27.75 -24.34 -23.62
CA SER A 32 26.32 -24.60 -23.56
C SER A 32 25.75 -23.64 -22.51
N GLU A 33 25.63 -22.36 -22.89
CA GLU A 33 24.56 -21.53 -22.34
C GLU A 33 23.28 -22.27 -22.71
N GLY A 34 22.57 -22.79 -21.71
CA GLY A 34 21.27 -23.41 -21.97
C GLY A 34 20.38 -22.35 -22.61
N ASP A 35 19.78 -22.66 -23.77
CA ASP A 35 18.84 -21.76 -24.45
C ASP A 35 17.79 -21.27 -23.44
N PHE A 36 17.73 -19.96 -23.19
CA PHE A 36 16.70 -19.35 -22.37
C PHE A 36 15.33 -19.70 -22.95
N ARG A 37 14.47 -20.34 -22.15
CA ARG A 37 13.12 -20.73 -22.55
C ARG A 37 12.13 -19.79 -21.89
N PRO A 38 11.55 -18.81 -22.62
CA PRO A 38 10.64 -17.85 -22.04
C PRO A 38 9.38 -18.52 -21.49
N LEU A 39 9.00 -18.15 -20.27
CA LEU A 39 7.72 -18.49 -19.66
C LEU A 39 6.64 -17.45 -19.99
N GLN A 40 5.39 -17.89 -19.94
CA GLN A 40 4.21 -17.03 -20.04
C GLN A 40 3.07 -17.61 -19.20
N VAL A 41 2.31 -16.72 -18.56
CA VAL A 41 0.97 -17.02 -18.03
C VAL A 41 -0.02 -16.02 -18.65
N SER A 42 -1.19 -16.50 -19.07
CA SER A 42 -2.18 -15.67 -19.76
C SER A 42 -3.60 -16.12 -19.51
N ALA A 43 -4.51 -15.16 -19.32
CA ALA A 43 -5.94 -15.40 -19.34
C ALA A 43 -6.41 -15.64 -20.80
N PRO A 44 -7.31 -16.60 -21.07
CA PRO A 44 -7.87 -16.82 -22.40
C PRO A 44 -8.63 -15.60 -22.95
N ASP A 45 -9.30 -14.87 -22.06
CA ASP A 45 -10.02 -13.64 -22.35
C ASP A 45 -10.10 -12.76 -21.07
N CYS A 46 -10.79 -11.63 -21.16
CA CYS A 46 -10.95 -10.67 -20.06
C CYS A 46 -12.26 -10.82 -19.27
N ASN A 47 -12.97 -11.95 -19.41
CA ASN A 47 -14.28 -12.17 -18.80
C ASN A 47 -14.20 -12.73 -17.36
N TYR A 48 -13.01 -12.89 -16.80
CA TYR A 48 -12.81 -13.46 -15.46
C TYR A 48 -12.90 -12.42 -14.32
N ASN A 49 -13.21 -11.15 -14.65
CA ASN A 49 -13.28 -10.01 -13.72
C ASN A 49 -11.95 -9.66 -13.02
N GLY A 50 -10.83 -9.99 -13.64
CA GLY A 50 -9.51 -9.48 -13.25
C GLY A 50 -8.91 -8.54 -14.30
N GLU A 51 -7.81 -7.91 -13.93
CA GLU A 51 -7.20 -6.82 -14.69
C GLU A 51 -6.00 -7.26 -15.56
N ILE A 52 -5.23 -8.27 -15.12
CA ILE A 52 -4.07 -8.76 -15.86
C ILE A 52 -4.52 -9.71 -16.98
N LYS A 53 -4.00 -9.54 -18.19
CA LYS A 53 -4.27 -10.43 -19.33
C LYS A 53 -3.12 -11.41 -19.58
N SER A 54 -1.88 -10.96 -19.49
CA SER A 54 -0.72 -11.84 -19.58
C SER A 54 0.50 -11.27 -18.86
N VAL A 55 1.40 -12.18 -18.46
CA VAL A 55 2.76 -11.89 -18.01
C VAL A 55 3.70 -12.77 -18.83
N GLU A 56 4.64 -12.17 -19.54
CA GLU A 56 5.47 -12.82 -20.56
C GLU A 56 6.94 -12.46 -20.36
N ALA A 57 7.81 -13.47 -20.31
CA ALA A 57 9.23 -13.27 -20.59
C ALA A 57 9.40 -13.10 -22.10
N VAL A 58 9.76 -11.91 -22.56
CA VAL A 58 10.04 -11.63 -23.98
C VAL A 58 11.42 -12.17 -24.35
N ASP A 59 12.37 -11.96 -23.44
CA ASP A 59 13.72 -12.53 -23.43
C ASP A 59 14.19 -12.63 -21.96
N GLN A 60 15.46 -12.99 -21.74
CA GLN A 60 16.01 -13.20 -20.40
C GLN A 60 15.90 -11.97 -19.47
N PHE A 61 15.87 -10.76 -20.02
CA PHE A 61 15.90 -9.52 -19.24
C PHE A 61 14.77 -8.56 -19.62
N THR A 62 13.73 -9.06 -20.28
CA THR A 62 12.58 -8.26 -20.68
C THR A 62 11.29 -8.98 -20.32
N VAL A 63 10.47 -8.33 -19.48
CA VAL A 63 9.13 -8.82 -19.13
C VAL A 63 8.08 -7.88 -19.69
N ARG A 64 7.01 -8.45 -20.26
CA ARG A 64 5.85 -7.70 -20.74
C ARG A 64 4.60 -8.14 -19.99
N PHE A 65 3.85 -7.16 -19.52
CA PHE A 65 2.51 -7.31 -18.97
C PHE A 65 1.50 -6.79 -19.99
N SER A 66 0.45 -7.55 -20.23
CA SER A 66 -0.74 -7.08 -20.94
C SER A 66 -1.90 -6.98 -19.97
N LEU A 67 -2.72 -5.94 -20.08
CA LEU A 67 -3.88 -5.67 -19.23
C LEU A 67 -5.18 -5.79 -20.01
N CYS A 68 -6.25 -6.14 -19.31
CA CYS A 68 -7.59 -6.22 -19.86
C CYS A 68 -8.24 -4.85 -20.07
N GLN A 69 -7.80 -3.83 -19.34
CA GLN A 69 -8.23 -2.43 -19.46
C GLN A 69 -7.02 -1.51 -19.25
N PRO A 70 -7.07 -0.25 -19.75
CA PRO A 70 -6.05 0.75 -19.47
C PRO A 70 -5.86 0.97 -17.97
N ASP A 71 -4.60 0.98 -17.50
CA ASP A 71 -4.27 1.36 -16.13
C ASP A 71 -2.94 2.12 -16.03
N VAL A 72 -3.02 3.44 -15.92
CA VAL A 72 -1.89 4.34 -15.66
C VAL A 72 -1.20 4.08 -14.32
N ALA A 73 -1.92 3.53 -13.33
CA ALA A 73 -1.41 3.25 -11.99
C ALA A 73 -0.75 1.87 -11.88
N PHE A 74 -0.69 1.10 -12.97
CA PHE A 74 -0.11 -0.25 -12.99
C PHE A 74 1.31 -0.31 -12.38
N PRO A 75 2.25 0.60 -12.70
CA PRO A 75 3.57 0.64 -12.05
C PRO A 75 3.51 0.76 -10.52
N ALA A 76 2.59 1.56 -9.99
CA ALA A 76 2.41 1.73 -8.56
C ALA A 76 1.80 0.49 -7.91
N LYS A 77 0.88 -0.21 -8.60
CA LYS A 77 0.27 -1.46 -8.12
C LYS A 77 1.28 -2.61 -8.03
N ILE A 78 2.12 -2.81 -9.05
CA ILE A 78 3.14 -3.89 -9.03
C ILE A 78 4.34 -3.60 -8.12
N ALA A 79 4.44 -2.38 -7.59
CA ALA A 79 5.39 -2.05 -6.54
C ALA A 79 4.97 -2.60 -5.16
N ALA A 80 3.76 -3.16 -5.05
CA ALA A 80 3.29 -3.79 -3.82
C ALA A 80 4.19 -5.00 -3.44
N PRO A 81 4.53 -5.17 -2.14
CA PRO A 81 5.49 -6.19 -1.71
C PRO A 81 5.08 -7.63 -1.98
N ILE A 82 3.78 -7.90 -2.22
CA ILE A 82 3.32 -9.24 -2.61
C ILE A 82 3.95 -9.71 -3.92
N PHE A 83 4.38 -8.78 -4.78
CA PHE A 83 5.06 -9.06 -6.05
C PHE A 83 6.58 -9.10 -5.92
N ALA A 84 7.10 -9.27 -4.71
CA ALA A 84 8.51 -9.52 -4.48
C ALA A 84 8.94 -10.80 -5.22
N ILE A 85 9.96 -10.68 -6.06
CA ILE A 85 10.35 -11.74 -6.98
C ILE A 85 11.01 -12.90 -6.24
N GLN A 86 10.55 -14.10 -6.54
CA GLN A 86 11.04 -15.36 -5.97
C GLN A 86 11.94 -16.07 -6.97
N ASP A 87 12.93 -16.79 -6.46
CA ASP A 87 13.69 -17.78 -7.25
C ASP A 87 12.72 -18.88 -7.71
N GLN A 88 12.58 -19.04 -9.03
CA GLN A 88 11.66 -20.02 -9.61
C GLN A 88 11.93 -21.44 -9.08
N GLY A 89 13.20 -21.85 -9.01
CA GLY A 89 13.58 -23.19 -8.57
C GLY A 89 13.21 -23.46 -7.11
N VAL A 90 13.42 -22.47 -6.24
CA VAL A 90 13.00 -22.52 -4.84
C VAL A 90 11.48 -22.58 -4.75
N LEU A 91 10.79 -21.68 -5.44
CA LEU A 91 9.32 -21.63 -5.47
C LEU A 91 8.71 -22.96 -5.93
N ASP A 92 9.25 -23.55 -7.00
CA ASP A 92 8.84 -24.85 -7.53
C ASP A 92 9.18 -26.01 -6.60
N SER A 93 10.30 -25.95 -5.87
CA SER A 93 10.68 -27.00 -4.92
C SER A 93 9.81 -26.99 -3.67
N LEU A 94 9.42 -25.81 -3.19
CA LEU A 94 8.65 -25.61 -1.97
C LEU A 94 7.14 -25.46 -2.22
N LYS A 95 6.71 -25.40 -3.48
CA LYS A 95 5.30 -25.34 -3.89
C LYS A 95 4.53 -24.16 -3.27
N GLY A 96 5.21 -23.01 -3.15
CA GLY A 96 4.65 -21.81 -2.53
C GLY A 96 4.17 -22.00 -1.08
N ASP A 97 4.65 -23.04 -0.37
CA ASP A 97 4.31 -23.28 1.02
C ASP A 97 4.88 -22.18 1.91
N SER A 98 4.02 -21.36 2.50
CA SER A 98 4.45 -20.20 3.28
C SER A 98 5.35 -20.56 4.45
N THR A 99 5.16 -21.74 5.07
CA THR A 99 5.96 -22.17 6.21
C THR A 99 7.39 -22.49 5.75
N ALA A 100 7.54 -23.36 4.75
CA ALA A 100 8.84 -23.73 4.22
C ALA A 100 9.59 -22.54 3.61
N MET A 101 8.89 -21.70 2.83
CA MET A 101 9.46 -20.46 2.26
C MET A 101 9.94 -19.49 3.36
N SER A 102 9.33 -19.53 4.55
CA SER A 102 9.72 -18.68 5.67
C SER A 102 10.88 -19.22 6.51
N GLU A 103 11.16 -20.52 6.46
CA GLU A 103 12.25 -21.14 7.22
C GLU A 103 13.62 -20.78 6.61
N SER A 104 13.66 -20.54 5.30
CA SER A 104 14.88 -20.15 4.58
C SER A 104 14.50 -19.22 3.43
N PRO A 105 14.16 -17.95 3.72
CA PRO A 105 13.77 -16.99 2.69
C PRO A 105 14.93 -16.72 1.74
N ILE A 106 14.70 -16.98 0.44
CA ILE A 106 15.67 -16.75 -0.63
C ILE A 106 15.19 -15.59 -1.49
N GLY A 107 15.91 -14.48 -1.44
CA GLY A 107 15.55 -13.25 -2.13
C GLY A 107 16.75 -12.46 -2.60
N THR A 108 16.50 -11.33 -3.25
CA THR A 108 17.52 -10.42 -3.79
C THR A 108 17.75 -9.19 -2.90
N GLY A 109 17.07 -9.09 -1.76
CA GLY A 109 17.02 -7.89 -0.93
C GLY A 109 18.33 -7.56 -0.20
N ALA A 110 18.37 -6.37 0.41
CA ALA A 110 19.55 -5.83 1.10
C ALA A 110 20.00 -6.64 2.31
N TYR A 111 19.07 -7.39 2.91
CA TYR A 111 19.28 -8.23 4.07
C TYR A 111 18.88 -9.68 3.77
N GLN A 112 19.41 -10.60 4.57
CA GLN A 112 19.01 -12.00 4.62
C GLN A 112 18.61 -12.37 6.05
N LEU A 113 17.77 -13.41 6.18
CA LEU A 113 17.41 -13.94 7.49
C LEU A 113 18.62 -14.59 8.13
N LYS A 114 19.02 -14.10 9.31
CA LYS A 114 20.01 -14.75 10.15
C LYS A 114 19.37 -15.77 11.07
N GLU A 115 18.31 -15.34 11.77
CA GLU A 115 17.64 -16.15 12.77
C GLU A 115 16.21 -15.66 12.99
N TRP A 116 15.27 -16.60 13.19
CA TRP A 116 13.93 -16.31 13.66
C TRP A 116 13.65 -17.10 14.95
N ASN A 117 13.78 -16.42 16.09
CA ASN A 117 13.38 -16.95 17.39
C ASN A 117 11.88 -16.72 17.58
N ARG A 118 11.07 -17.75 17.28
CA ARG A 118 9.60 -17.69 17.35
C ARG A 118 9.11 -17.16 18.71
N GLY A 119 8.22 -16.17 18.70
CA GLY A 119 7.73 -15.48 19.91
C GLY A 119 8.71 -14.49 20.54
N GLY A 120 9.93 -14.36 19.98
CA GLY A 120 11.01 -13.55 20.51
C GLY A 120 11.41 -12.42 19.57
N ASN A 121 12.18 -12.76 18.52
CA ASN A 121 12.73 -11.78 17.59
C ASN A 121 13.09 -12.38 16.22
N ILE A 122 13.22 -11.49 15.23
CA ILE A 122 13.81 -11.79 13.92
C ILE A 122 15.10 -10.97 13.81
N ILE A 123 16.20 -11.65 13.50
CA ILE A 123 17.50 -11.02 13.26
C ILE A 123 17.81 -11.10 11.77
N LEU A 124 18.07 -9.94 11.17
CA LEU A 124 18.55 -9.83 9.80
C LEU A 124 19.99 -9.34 9.77
N GLU A 125 20.75 -9.82 8.79
CA GLU A 125 22.10 -9.38 8.49
C GLU A 125 22.23 -9.04 6.99
N PRO A 126 23.20 -8.20 6.57
CA PRO A 126 23.35 -7.84 5.17
C PRO A 126 23.49 -9.06 4.26
N SER A 127 22.79 -9.06 3.14
CA SER A 127 22.93 -10.11 2.13
C SER A 127 24.28 -9.95 1.42
N SER A 128 25.05 -11.04 1.32
CA SER A 128 26.35 -11.04 0.62
C SER A 128 26.23 -10.94 -0.89
N SER A 129 25.06 -11.26 -1.44
CA SER A 129 24.76 -11.20 -2.88
C SER A 129 23.99 -9.94 -3.27
N TYR A 130 23.81 -8.98 -2.35
CA TYR A 130 23.04 -7.77 -2.63
C TYR A 130 23.66 -6.97 -3.78
N TRP A 131 22.84 -6.73 -4.81
CA TRP A 131 23.24 -6.08 -6.04
C TRP A 131 23.29 -4.55 -5.93
N GLY A 132 22.61 -3.99 -4.92
CA GLY A 132 22.51 -2.55 -4.67
C GLY A 132 23.62 -2.00 -3.77
N VAL A 133 23.34 -0.86 -3.14
CA VAL A 133 24.24 -0.27 -2.14
C VAL A 133 24.09 -1.05 -0.83
N PRO A 134 25.17 -1.68 -0.29
CA PRO A 134 25.06 -2.43 0.96
C PRO A 134 24.51 -1.58 2.11
N PRO A 135 23.65 -2.15 2.97
CA PRO A 135 23.04 -1.40 4.05
C PRO A 135 24.08 -0.90 5.06
N LEU A 136 23.83 0.28 5.65
CA LEU A 136 24.79 0.93 6.56
C LEU A 136 24.84 0.29 7.95
N SER A 137 23.76 -0.34 8.41
CA SER A 137 23.71 -1.08 9.68
C SER A 137 23.77 -2.58 9.44
N PRO A 138 24.75 -3.30 10.01
CA PRO A 138 24.94 -4.73 9.77
C PRO A 138 24.01 -5.64 10.59
N THR A 139 23.14 -5.12 11.45
CA THR A 139 22.18 -5.96 12.18
C THR A 139 20.86 -5.24 12.38
N LEU A 140 19.77 -5.87 11.97
CA LEU A 140 18.42 -5.48 12.34
C LEU A 140 17.85 -6.53 13.30
N ASP A 141 17.32 -6.08 14.45
CA ASP A 141 16.72 -6.93 15.49
C ASP A 141 15.25 -6.51 15.68
N PHE A 142 14.35 -7.21 15.01
CA PHE A 142 12.91 -6.97 15.08
C PHE A 142 12.29 -7.69 16.27
N LYS A 143 11.61 -6.96 17.14
CA LYS A 143 10.93 -7.45 18.34
C LYS A 143 9.48 -7.02 18.39
N TRP A 144 8.68 -7.66 19.23
CA TRP A 144 7.24 -7.45 19.28
C TRP A 144 6.77 -7.06 20.68
N GLN A 145 5.98 -5.99 20.76
CA GLN A 145 5.34 -5.56 21.99
C GLN A 145 4.04 -4.81 21.69
N SER A 146 2.93 -5.33 22.18
CA SER A 146 1.61 -4.71 22.00
C SER A 146 1.04 -4.07 23.25
N ASP A 147 1.62 -4.31 24.44
CA ASP A 147 1.17 -3.68 25.68
C ASP A 147 1.61 -2.21 25.74
N PRO A 148 0.68 -1.24 25.84
CA PRO A 148 0.99 0.19 25.86
C PRO A 148 1.95 0.61 26.99
N THR A 149 1.83 -0.01 28.16
CA THR A 149 2.66 0.32 29.33
C THR A 149 4.09 -0.15 29.12
N LYS A 150 4.27 -1.36 28.58
CA LYS A 150 5.59 -1.89 28.21
C LYS A 150 6.21 -1.06 27.09
N LEU A 151 5.45 -0.72 26.04
CA LEU A 151 5.93 0.16 24.96
C LEU A 151 6.45 1.50 25.50
N TYR A 152 5.72 2.12 26.42
CA TYR A 152 6.19 3.35 27.08
C TYR A 152 7.55 3.16 27.77
N GLY A 153 7.73 2.07 28.53
CA GLY A 153 9.02 1.76 29.17
C GLY A 153 10.18 1.62 28.19
N LEU A 154 9.94 1.05 27.00
CA LEU A 154 10.96 0.84 25.96
C LEU A 154 11.50 2.15 25.37
N THR A 155 10.70 3.23 25.38
CA THR A 155 11.11 4.54 24.86
C THR A 155 12.36 5.09 25.59
N SER A 156 12.52 4.73 26.86
CA SER A 156 13.65 5.14 27.70
C SER A 156 14.85 4.19 27.62
N MET A 157 14.72 3.00 27.02
CA MET A 157 15.76 1.97 27.01
C MET A 157 16.75 2.13 25.86
N ALA A 158 17.96 2.65 26.12
CA ALA A 158 19.01 2.97 25.12
C ALA A 158 19.31 1.91 24.02
N SER A 159 18.96 0.64 24.23
CA SER A 159 19.05 -0.42 23.21
C SER A 159 17.98 -0.36 22.11
N VAL A 160 16.78 0.15 22.39
CA VAL A 160 15.63 0.16 21.45
C VAL A 160 15.70 1.31 20.46
N ALA A 161 16.19 1.08 19.25
CA ALA A 161 16.43 2.11 18.25
C ALA A 161 15.15 2.78 17.73
N GLY A 162 14.07 2.02 17.56
CA GLY A 162 12.77 2.54 17.13
C GLY A 162 11.59 1.68 17.58
N ILE A 163 10.41 2.28 17.61
CA ILE A 163 9.14 1.68 18.02
C ILE A 163 8.07 2.09 17.02
N ASP A 164 7.38 1.09 16.49
CA ASP A 164 6.19 1.25 15.66
C ASP A 164 4.96 1.59 16.52
N ARG A 165 4.07 2.44 16.00
CA ARG A 165 2.74 2.70 16.58
C ARG A 165 2.75 2.93 18.10
N PRO A 166 3.44 3.98 18.60
CA PRO A 166 3.38 4.30 20.02
C PRO A 166 1.92 4.60 20.43
N PRO A 167 1.52 4.29 21.68
CA PRO A 167 0.19 4.66 22.19
C PRO A 167 -0.10 6.16 22.01
N SER A 168 -1.29 6.52 21.50
CA SER A 168 -1.59 7.92 21.17
C SER A 168 -1.51 8.86 22.38
N ALA A 169 -1.89 8.36 23.57
CA ALA A 169 -1.87 9.12 24.82
C ALA A 169 -0.47 9.65 25.24
N ILE A 170 0.61 9.06 24.73
CA ILE A 170 1.99 9.46 25.08
C ILE A 170 2.70 10.24 23.97
N VAL A 171 2.12 10.32 22.77
CA VAL A 171 2.68 11.05 21.62
C VAL A 171 3.04 12.51 21.96
N PRO A 172 2.21 13.30 22.67
CA PRO A 172 2.57 14.68 23.02
C PRO A 172 3.88 14.79 23.82
N ASN A 173 4.12 13.84 24.74
CA ASN A 173 5.35 13.79 25.53
C ASN A 173 6.55 13.36 24.67
N MET A 174 6.35 12.53 23.65
CA MET A 174 7.40 12.11 22.71
C MET A 174 7.83 13.24 21.78
N LEU A 175 6.88 14.05 21.31
CA LEU A 175 7.15 15.19 20.42
C LEU A 175 8.09 16.21 21.06
N ILE A 176 7.97 16.44 22.37
CA ILE A 176 8.83 17.36 23.12
C ILE A 176 10.10 16.71 23.67
N ASN A 177 10.27 15.39 23.54
CA ASN A 177 11.44 14.68 24.06
C ASN A 177 12.65 14.90 23.14
N ALA A 178 13.66 15.60 23.65
CA ALA A 178 14.88 15.92 22.91
C ALA A 178 15.70 14.68 22.48
N ASN A 179 15.48 13.50 23.07
CA ASN A 179 16.19 12.27 22.70
C ASN A 179 15.46 11.46 21.62
N LEU A 180 14.20 11.81 21.30
CA LEU A 180 13.39 11.09 20.32
C LEU A 180 13.24 11.90 19.04
N LYS A 181 13.16 11.17 17.93
CA LYS A 181 12.75 11.64 16.61
C LYS A 181 11.41 10.98 16.31
N VAL A 182 10.34 11.77 16.34
CA VAL A 182 9.01 11.34 15.93
C VAL A 182 8.88 11.56 14.43
N LEU A 183 8.53 10.52 13.70
CA LEU A 183 8.30 10.53 12.25
C LEU A 183 6.86 10.12 11.97
N THR A 184 6.39 10.44 10.77
CA THR A 184 5.07 10.05 10.28
C THR A 184 5.22 9.49 8.88
N HIS A 185 4.57 8.36 8.60
CA HIS A 185 4.46 7.87 7.22
C HIS A 185 3.63 8.86 6.40
N THR A 186 4.25 9.36 5.34
CA THR A 186 3.75 10.51 4.58
C THR A 186 3.86 10.18 3.08
N PRO A 187 2.76 10.27 2.31
CA PRO A 187 1.39 10.54 2.75
C PRO A 187 0.80 9.51 3.70
N SER A 188 -0.18 9.90 4.53
CA SER A 188 -0.94 8.97 5.36
C SER A 188 -1.98 8.29 4.48
N MET A 189 -1.64 7.12 3.96
CA MET A 189 -2.43 6.41 2.95
C MET A 189 -3.70 5.74 3.50
N ASN A 190 -4.47 6.39 4.37
CA ASN A 190 -5.68 5.82 4.94
C ASN A 190 -6.85 6.81 4.90
N LEU A 191 -8.08 6.31 4.96
CA LEU A 191 -9.27 7.13 5.10
C LEU A 191 -10.21 6.52 6.14
N TYR A 192 -10.62 7.32 7.10
CA TYR A 192 -11.71 7.02 8.03
C TYR A 192 -12.98 7.71 7.60
N TYR A 193 -14.10 6.99 7.62
CA TYR A 193 -15.36 7.50 7.10
C TYR A 193 -16.60 6.90 7.78
N LEU A 194 -17.72 7.62 7.70
CA LEU A 194 -19.05 7.04 7.90
C LEU A 194 -19.57 6.56 6.55
N GLY A 195 -19.81 5.26 6.41
CA GLY A 195 -20.38 4.68 5.20
C GLY A 195 -21.90 4.56 5.29
N PHE A 196 -22.57 4.71 4.15
CA PHE A 196 -24.00 4.50 4.01
C PHE A 196 -24.26 3.32 3.08
N ASN A 197 -25.09 2.38 3.49
CA ASN A 197 -25.65 1.41 2.55
C ASN A 197 -26.88 2.03 1.87
N ASN A 198 -26.76 2.39 0.60
CA ASN A 198 -27.82 3.09 -0.16
C ASN A 198 -29.04 2.20 -0.51
N THR A 199 -29.07 0.94 -0.07
CA THR A 199 -30.22 0.04 -0.24
C THR A 199 -31.08 -0.06 1.01
N ILE A 200 -30.62 0.48 2.15
CA ILE A 200 -31.34 0.41 3.42
C ILE A 200 -31.92 1.79 3.77
N PRO A 201 -33.26 1.93 3.84
CA PRO A 201 -33.88 3.16 4.29
C PRO A 201 -33.42 3.57 5.70
N PRO A 202 -33.23 4.87 5.98
CA PRO A 202 -33.56 6.01 5.11
C PRO A 202 -32.37 6.50 4.24
N PHE A 203 -31.26 5.75 4.16
CA PHE A 203 -30.06 6.15 3.42
C PHE A 203 -30.12 5.84 1.93
N ASP A 204 -31.19 5.21 1.47
CA ASP A 204 -31.60 5.17 0.06
C ASP A 204 -31.84 6.58 -0.50
N LYS A 205 -32.24 7.54 0.34
CA LYS A 205 -32.45 8.94 -0.03
C LYS A 205 -31.17 9.78 0.07
N LEU A 206 -30.83 10.46 -1.02
CA LEU A 206 -29.65 11.34 -1.08
C LEU A 206 -29.72 12.49 -0.07
N GLU A 207 -30.91 13.05 0.13
CA GLU A 207 -31.14 14.17 1.04
C GLU A 207 -30.83 13.80 2.49
N VAL A 208 -31.08 12.56 2.89
CA VAL A 208 -30.73 12.06 4.23
C VAL A 208 -29.23 11.95 4.38
N ARG A 209 -28.53 11.37 3.38
CA ARG A 209 -27.05 11.31 3.40
C ARG A 209 -26.42 12.70 3.44
N LYS A 210 -26.93 13.65 2.65
CA LYS A 210 -26.52 15.07 2.68
C LYS A 210 -26.73 15.72 4.05
N ALA A 211 -27.90 15.52 4.67
CA ALA A 211 -28.16 16.04 6.01
C ALA A 211 -27.17 15.47 7.04
N PHE A 212 -26.86 14.18 6.98
CA PHE A 212 -25.84 13.55 7.84
C PHE A 212 -24.42 14.07 7.56
N ALA A 213 -24.08 14.40 6.32
CA ALA A 213 -22.79 15.02 6.01
C ALA A 213 -22.70 16.48 6.53
N ILE A 214 -23.80 17.22 6.50
CA ILE A 214 -23.87 18.64 6.89
C ILE A 214 -23.98 18.82 8.41
N VAL A 215 -24.62 17.91 9.14
CA VAL A 215 -24.78 18.09 10.60
C VAL A 215 -23.45 17.97 11.35
N LEU A 216 -22.49 17.20 10.82
CA LEU A 216 -21.30 16.80 11.57
C LEU A 216 -20.21 17.88 11.65
N ASP A 217 -19.83 18.25 12.87
CA ASP A 217 -18.56 18.91 13.19
C ASP A 217 -17.44 17.85 13.20
N ARG A 218 -16.90 17.63 12.00
CA ARG A 218 -15.85 16.62 11.75
C ARG A 218 -14.50 17.02 12.35
N GLU A 219 -14.22 18.30 12.49
CA GLU A 219 -13.01 18.76 13.18
C GLU A 219 -13.03 18.35 14.65
N LYS A 220 -14.18 18.46 15.31
CA LYS A 220 -14.33 18.02 16.69
C LYS A 220 -14.18 16.51 16.83
N LEU A 221 -14.71 15.73 15.89
CA LEU A 221 -14.50 14.27 15.85
C LEU A 221 -13.01 13.94 15.73
N LEU A 222 -12.31 14.62 14.81
CA LEU A 222 -10.88 14.42 14.60
C LEU A 222 -10.06 14.76 15.84
N ARG A 223 -10.22 15.97 16.38
CA ARG A 223 -9.46 16.43 17.56
C ARG A 223 -9.67 15.56 18.81
N GLY A 224 -10.82 14.88 18.92
CA GLY A 224 -11.16 14.08 20.10
C GLY A 224 -10.67 12.64 20.05
N ALA A 225 -10.48 12.04 18.86
CA ALA A 225 -10.19 10.60 18.72
C ALA A 225 -8.96 10.25 17.88
N PHE A 226 -8.53 11.13 16.98
CA PHE A 226 -7.44 10.81 16.06
C PHE A 226 -6.09 11.21 16.68
N PRO A 227 -5.00 10.49 16.35
CA PRO A 227 -3.66 10.85 16.80
C PRO A 227 -3.29 12.28 16.38
N GLU A 228 -2.44 12.92 17.18
CA GLU A 228 -1.84 14.20 16.82
C GLU A 228 -1.12 14.11 15.46
N GLY A 229 -1.29 15.12 14.60
CA GLY A 229 -0.78 15.11 13.23
C GLY A 229 -1.73 14.53 12.19
N SER A 230 -2.90 14.01 12.60
CA SER A 230 -3.93 13.54 11.65
C SER A 230 -4.54 14.70 10.84
N GLU A 231 -4.89 14.43 9.59
CA GLU A 231 -5.49 15.42 8.67
C GLU A 231 -7.02 15.29 8.63
N LEU A 232 -7.73 16.42 8.69
CA LEU A 232 -9.16 16.47 8.39
C LEU A 232 -9.40 16.18 6.91
N ALA A 233 -10.13 15.10 6.62
CA ALA A 233 -10.41 14.71 5.25
C ALA A 233 -11.41 15.68 4.59
N GLN A 234 -10.90 16.58 3.75
CA GLN A 234 -11.74 17.47 2.91
C GLN A 234 -12.19 16.81 1.62
N GLN A 235 -11.49 15.75 1.22
CA GLN A 235 -11.75 14.87 0.10
C GLN A 235 -11.34 13.46 0.52
N MET A 236 -11.60 12.45 -0.31
CA MET A 236 -11.17 11.07 0.00
C MET A 236 -9.65 10.90 -0.07
N VAL A 237 -8.97 11.73 -0.86
CA VAL A 237 -7.52 11.73 -1.05
C VAL A 237 -6.87 12.73 -0.08
N PRO A 238 -5.84 12.33 0.71
CA PRO A 238 -5.15 13.20 1.64
C PRO A 238 -4.34 14.29 0.91
N SER A 239 -4.02 15.38 1.61
CA SER A 239 -3.41 16.58 1.02
C SER A 239 -2.01 16.39 0.45
N ASN A 240 -1.32 15.33 0.85
CA ASN A 240 0.06 15.02 0.52
C ASN A 240 0.22 13.90 -0.52
N VAL A 241 -0.87 13.36 -1.07
CA VAL A 241 -0.84 12.51 -2.27
C VAL A 241 -0.81 13.42 -3.49
N GLN A 242 0.16 13.19 -4.38
CA GLN A 242 0.26 13.91 -5.65
C GLN A 242 -0.74 13.31 -6.65
N SER A 243 -1.51 14.17 -7.32
CA SER A 243 -2.64 13.81 -8.17
C SER A 243 -3.80 13.15 -7.41
N GLY A 244 -5.05 13.45 -7.78
CA GLY A 244 -6.23 12.84 -7.17
C GLY A 244 -7.07 13.72 -6.26
N ARG A 245 -6.51 14.85 -5.84
CA ARG A 245 -7.17 15.83 -4.96
C ARG A 245 -7.32 17.16 -5.68
N SER A 246 -8.52 17.73 -5.61
CA SER A 246 -8.79 19.08 -6.11
C SER A 246 -8.21 20.15 -5.18
N ILE A 247 -7.69 21.23 -5.74
CA ILE A 247 -7.13 22.36 -4.97
C ILE A 247 -8.24 23.16 -4.26
N GLU A 248 -9.39 23.32 -4.91
CA GLU A 248 -10.44 24.24 -4.44
C GLU A 248 -11.54 23.55 -3.63
N GLN A 249 -11.76 22.25 -3.86
CA GLN A 249 -12.91 21.56 -3.29
C GLN A 249 -12.69 21.23 -1.81
N LYS A 250 -13.66 21.68 -1.00
CA LYS A 250 -13.81 21.32 0.41
C LYS A 250 -15.09 20.52 0.61
N TRP A 251 -15.10 19.69 1.63
CA TRP A 251 -16.30 19.00 2.06
C TRP A 251 -17.27 19.95 2.74
N TYR A 252 -18.46 19.46 3.10
CA TYR A 252 -19.46 20.23 3.83
C TYR A 252 -18.94 20.75 5.18
N GLU A 253 -19.31 21.99 5.47
CA GLU A 253 -19.17 22.62 6.79
C GLU A 253 -20.38 22.28 7.65
N SER A 254 -20.19 22.24 8.98
CA SER A 254 -21.27 21.89 9.91
C SER A 254 -22.36 22.97 9.92
N LYS A 255 -23.57 22.62 9.52
CA LYS A 255 -24.76 23.48 9.58
C LYS A 255 -25.98 22.68 10.07
N PRO A 256 -26.08 22.38 11.38
CA PRO A 256 -27.13 21.53 11.92
C PRO A 256 -28.55 21.99 11.56
N LYS A 257 -28.78 23.31 11.51
CA LYS A 257 -30.08 23.85 11.15
C LYS A 257 -30.48 23.51 9.70
N ASP A 258 -29.57 23.68 8.75
CA ASP A 258 -29.80 23.34 7.35
C ASP A 258 -30.05 21.83 7.17
N ALA A 259 -29.30 20.99 7.90
CA ALA A 259 -29.53 19.55 7.91
C ALA A 259 -30.91 19.17 8.44
N GLU A 260 -31.36 19.79 9.53
CA GLU A 260 -32.71 19.59 10.10
C GLU A 260 -33.80 19.99 9.08
N ASP A 261 -33.61 21.12 8.39
CA ASP A 261 -34.57 21.64 7.42
C ASP A 261 -34.65 20.74 6.16
N ILE A 262 -33.51 20.19 5.70
CA ILE A 262 -33.48 19.16 4.64
C ILE A 262 -34.32 17.95 5.06
N LEU A 263 -34.09 17.39 6.25
CA LEU A 263 -34.82 16.23 6.75
C LEU A 263 -36.33 16.50 6.88
N LYS A 264 -36.72 17.68 7.36
CA LYS A 264 -38.14 18.08 7.43
C LYS A 264 -38.79 18.17 6.05
N SER A 265 -38.07 18.73 5.06
CA SER A 265 -38.62 18.94 3.71
C SER A 265 -39.01 17.64 3.01
N ILE A 266 -38.36 16.53 3.33
CA ILE A 266 -38.62 15.20 2.77
C ILE A 266 -39.51 14.32 3.66
N GLY A 267 -40.06 14.88 4.74
CA GLY A 267 -40.91 14.14 5.69
C GLY A 267 -40.16 13.04 6.43
N PHE A 268 -38.89 13.28 6.82
CA PHE A 268 -38.12 12.32 7.61
C PHE A 268 -38.82 11.99 8.95
N ASP A 269 -38.89 10.70 9.28
CA ASP A 269 -39.41 10.26 10.58
C ASP A 269 -38.34 10.44 11.67
N PHE A 270 -38.47 11.51 12.47
CA PHE A 270 -37.61 11.76 13.63
C PHE A 270 -37.92 10.82 14.83
N GLY A 271 -39.01 10.06 14.75
CA GLY A 271 -39.35 9.01 15.72
C GLY A 271 -38.47 7.78 15.58
N GLN A 272 -38.05 7.46 14.34
CA GLN A 272 -37.27 6.28 14.00
C GLN A 272 -35.89 6.27 14.68
N GLU A 273 -35.38 5.08 14.93
CA GLU A 273 -34.05 4.87 15.49
C GLU A 273 -33.10 4.41 14.38
N ILE A 274 -31.99 5.13 14.22
CA ILE A 274 -30.95 4.82 13.23
C ILE A 274 -29.83 4.06 13.94
N THR A 275 -29.44 2.90 13.40
CA THR A 275 -28.34 2.11 13.95
C THR A 275 -27.02 2.56 13.33
N LEU A 276 -26.04 2.91 14.18
CA LEU A 276 -24.65 3.13 13.80
C LEU A 276 -23.81 1.93 14.26
N ALA A 277 -23.38 1.12 13.30
CA ALA A 277 -22.49 -0.01 13.55
C ALA A 277 -21.04 0.47 13.76
N VAL A 278 -20.35 -0.10 14.74
CA VAL A 278 -18.92 0.15 15.02
C VAL A 278 -18.20 -1.11 15.49
N MET A 279 -16.88 -1.14 15.27
CA MET A 279 -16.01 -2.10 15.94
C MET A 279 -15.91 -1.76 17.44
N ASN A 280 -15.86 -2.80 18.28
CA ASN A 280 -15.73 -2.69 19.74
C ASN A 280 -14.26 -2.66 20.24
N SER A 281 -13.30 -2.69 19.32
CA SER A 281 -11.87 -2.63 19.57
C SER A 281 -11.22 -1.49 18.78
N GLN A 282 -9.94 -1.23 19.04
CA GLN A 282 -9.16 -0.22 18.32
C GLN A 282 -9.07 -0.52 16.83
N MET A 283 -9.11 0.52 16.00
CA MET A 283 -8.81 0.45 14.56
C MET A 283 -7.32 0.76 14.34
N GLN A 284 -6.79 0.48 13.13
CA GLN A 284 -5.38 0.74 12.84
C GLN A 284 -5.07 2.24 12.89
N TYR A 285 -4.38 2.73 13.93
CA TYR A 285 -4.10 4.16 14.20
C TYR A 285 -5.25 4.95 14.85
N LEU A 286 -6.33 4.31 15.30
CA LEU A 286 -7.41 4.99 16.02
C LEU A 286 -7.84 4.19 17.26
N ASP A 287 -7.59 4.78 18.43
CA ASP A 287 -7.71 4.09 19.73
C ASP A 287 -9.16 3.80 20.13
N SER A 288 -10.11 4.69 19.78
CA SER A 288 -11.50 4.57 20.26
C SER A 288 -12.56 4.87 19.19
N PRO A 289 -12.99 3.86 18.42
CA PRO A 289 -14.14 3.99 17.52
C PRO A 289 -15.44 4.33 18.27
N ALA A 290 -15.58 3.85 19.50
CA ALA A 290 -16.71 4.13 20.37
C ALA A 290 -16.84 5.63 20.71
N TYR A 291 -15.72 6.34 20.89
CA TYR A 291 -15.75 7.79 21.08
C TYR A 291 -16.32 8.51 19.86
N VAL A 292 -15.84 8.17 18.66
CA VAL A 292 -16.32 8.76 17.39
C VAL A 292 -17.83 8.54 17.25
N ALA A 293 -18.31 7.32 17.46
CA ALA A 293 -19.75 7.03 17.40
C ALA A 293 -20.58 7.74 18.47
N GLY A 294 -20.05 7.87 19.70
CA GLY A 294 -20.69 8.63 20.77
C GLY A 294 -20.87 10.11 20.41
N GLU A 295 -19.86 10.72 19.79
CA GLU A 295 -19.91 12.12 19.37
C GLU A 295 -20.79 12.31 18.13
N VAL A 296 -20.77 11.38 17.16
CA VAL A 296 -21.74 11.35 16.04
C VAL A 296 -23.19 11.29 16.56
N LYS A 297 -23.46 10.37 17.49
CA LYS A 297 -24.77 10.26 18.17
C LYS A 297 -25.17 11.57 18.83
N LYS A 298 -24.25 12.22 19.54
CA LYS A 298 -24.49 13.50 20.22
C LYS A 298 -24.81 14.63 19.26
N GLN A 299 -24.11 14.72 18.13
CA GLN A 299 -24.33 15.77 17.13
C GLN A 299 -25.67 15.58 16.40
N LEU A 300 -26.01 14.34 16.01
CA LEU A 300 -27.30 14.03 15.39
C LEU A 300 -28.50 14.24 16.34
N ALA A 301 -28.32 14.03 17.64
CA ALA A 301 -29.35 14.32 18.64
C ALA A 301 -29.72 15.82 18.70
N GLN A 302 -28.84 16.75 18.28
CA GLN A 302 -29.12 18.19 18.24
C GLN A 302 -30.23 18.56 17.24
N ILE A 303 -30.45 17.71 16.25
CA ILE A 303 -31.51 17.84 15.25
C ILE A 303 -32.61 16.79 15.44
N ASN A 304 -32.72 16.23 16.65
CA ASN A 304 -33.69 15.21 17.03
C ASN A 304 -33.58 13.85 16.31
N VAL A 305 -32.46 13.57 15.63
CA VAL A 305 -32.20 12.24 15.05
C VAL A 305 -31.68 11.30 16.14
N LYS A 306 -32.34 10.15 16.31
CA LYS A 306 -31.99 9.16 17.34
C LYS A 306 -31.01 8.13 16.76
N ILE A 307 -29.87 7.98 17.42
CA ILE A 307 -28.84 6.99 17.06
C ILE A 307 -28.68 5.95 18.16
N THR A 308 -28.69 4.68 17.78
CA THR A 308 -28.26 3.56 18.62
C THR A 308 -26.97 2.97 18.09
N ILE A 309 -25.99 2.78 19.00
CA ILE A 309 -24.66 2.28 18.66
C ILE A 309 -24.69 0.77 18.78
N LYS A 310 -24.37 0.08 17.68
CA LYS A 310 -24.20 -1.37 17.63
C LYS A 310 -22.71 -1.69 17.57
N ALA A 311 -22.13 -2.00 18.73
CA ALA A 311 -20.73 -2.40 18.82
C ALA A 311 -20.59 -3.91 18.57
N MET A 312 -19.66 -4.31 17.71
CA MET A 312 -19.42 -5.70 17.28
C MET A 312 -17.93 -6.03 17.34
N THR A 313 -17.56 -7.32 17.39
CA THR A 313 -16.14 -7.69 17.18
C THR A 313 -15.69 -7.32 15.76
N PRO A 314 -14.38 -7.17 15.49
CA PRO A 314 -13.89 -6.86 14.14
C PRO A 314 -14.39 -7.84 13.07
N GLU A 315 -14.43 -9.13 13.36
CA GLU A 315 -14.86 -10.19 12.44
C GLU A 315 -16.36 -10.09 12.17
N GLU A 316 -17.18 -9.97 13.23
CA GLU A 316 -18.62 -9.79 13.13
C GLU A 316 -18.98 -8.51 12.36
N PHE A 317 -18.30 -7.40 12.68
CA PHE A 317 -18.50 -6.11 12.03
C PHE A 317 -18.19 -6.21 10.53
N THR A 318 -17.01 -6.73 10.19
CA THR A 318 -16.55 -6.82 8.79
C THR A 318 -17.47 -7.71 7.97
N GLN A 319 -17.90 -8.86 8.53
CA GLN A 319 -18.85 -9.72 7.85
C GLN A 319 -20.23 -9.04 7.71
N SER A 320 -20.70 -8.34 8.73
CA SER A 320 -22.02 -7.70 8.69
C SER A 320 -22.12 -6.60 7.64
N ILE A 321 -21.07 -5.78 7.47
CA ILE A 321 -21.04 -4.77 6.39
C ILE A 321 -20.89 -5.41 5.00
N LYS A 322 -20.12 -6.50 4.86
CA LYS A 322 -19.99 -7.26 3.60
C LYS A 322 -21.31 -7.90 3.17
N ASP A 323 -22.06 -8.42 4.14
CA ASP A 323 -23.41 -8.98 3.94
C ASP A 323 -24.47 -7.90 3.66
N GLY A 324 -24.08 -6.61 3.68
CA GLY A 324 -24.99 -5.49 3.46
C GLY A 324 -26.05 -5.33 4.55
N LYS A 325 -25.79 -5.76 5.79
CA LYS A 325 -26.76 -5.73 6.90
C LYS A 325 -26.80 -4.41 7.66
N GLU A 326 -25.74 -3.61 7.57
CA GLU A 326 -25.62 -2.35 8.32
C GLU A 326 -25.98 -1.14 7.46
N MET A 327 -26.86 -0.28 7.98
CA MET A 327 -27.35 0.92 7.28
C MET A 327 -26.36 2.08 7.30
N LEU A 328 -25.71 2.27 8.45
CA LEU A 328 -24.73 3.31 8.75
C LEU A 328 -23.64 2.67 9.60
N TYR A 329 -22.40 2.87 9.21
CA TYR A 329 -21.27 2.26 9.89
C TYR A 329 -20.05 3.18 9.89
N PHE A 330 -19.22 3.09 10.94
CA PHE A 330 -17.92 3.74 10.98
C PHE A 330 -16.84 2.75 10.55
N TYR A 331 -16.14 3.06 9.47
CA TYR A 331 -15.12 2.17 8.90
C TYR A 331 -13.92 2.94 8.37
N TRP A 332 -12.92 2.21 7.92
CA TRP A 332 -11.68 2.77 7.40
C TRP A 332 -11.02 1.81 6.42
N PHE A 333 -10.14 2.34 5.59
CA PHE A 333 -9.24 1.53 4.77
C PHE A 333 -7.87 2.20 4.62
N GLN A 334 -6.86 1.42 4.25
CA GLN A 334 -5.56 1.90 3.77
C GLN A 334 -5.51 1.74 2.24
N ALA A 335 -5.15 2.79 1.50
CA ALA A 335 -4.91 2.71 0.07
C ALA A 335 -3.66 1.85 -0.19
N ASP A 336 -3.77 0.90 -1.12
CA ASP A 336 -2.79 -0.17 -1.30
C ASP A 336 -1.60 0.21 -2.23
N TYR A 337 -1.65 1.37 -2.89
CA TYR A 337 -0.60 1.88 -3.76
C TYR A 337 -0.59 3.43 -3.79
N GLU A 338 0.56 4.05 -4.10
CA GLU A 338 0.80 5.50 -4.01
C GLU A 338 0.23 6.31 -5.19
N ASP A 339 -1.08 6.27 -5.36
CA ASP A 339 -1.79 7.07 -6.36
C ASP A 339 -3.20 7.43 -5.87
N GLY A 340 -3.71 8.61 -6.25
CA GLY A 340 -5.03 9.08 -5.85
C GLY A 340 -6.17 8.13 -6.25
N ALA A 341 -6.05 7.38 -7.35
CA ALA A 341 -7.03 6.40 -7.79
C ALA A 341 -7.29 5.30 -6.76
N ALA A 342 -6.30 4.95 -5.94
CA ALA A 342 -6.41 3.91 -4.91
C ALA A 342 -7.52 4.20 -3.88
N PHE A 343 -7.76 5.48 -3.59
CA PHE A 343 -8.82 5.92 -2.68
C PHE A 343 -10.22 5.77 -3.25
N PHE A 344 -10.35 5.66 -4.58
CA PHE A 344 -11.63 5.50 -5.25
C PHE A 344 -11.86 4.04 -5.69
N GLU A 345 -10.85 3.36 -6.24
CA GLU A 345 -10.95 1.97 -6.65
C GLU A 345 -11.38 1.05 -5.50
N ARG A 346 -10.82 1.25 -4.31
CA ARG A 346 -11.12 0.40 -3.16
C ARG A 346 -12.62 0.43 -2.78
N PRO A 347 -13.24 1.56 -2.41
CA PRO A 347 -14.64 1.58 -2.01
C PRO A 347 -15.64 1.50 -3.17
N PHE A 348 -15.28 1.90 -4.40
CA PHE A 348 -16.26 1.96 -5.51
C PHE A 348 -16.12 0.87 -6.55
N ILE A 349 -14.98 0.17 -6.63
CA ILE A 349 -14.80 -0.96 -7.55
C ILE A 349 -14.68 -2.26 -6.75
N ARG A 350 -13.65 -2.38 -5.91
CA ARG A 350 -13.28 -3.64 -5.24
C ARG A 350 -14.24 -4.01 -4.11
N GLU A 351 -14.63 -3.03 -3.31
CA GLU A 351 -15.50 -3.20 -2.14
C GLU A 351 -16.84 -2.46 -2.33
N SER A 352 -17.29 -2.30 -3.58
CA SER A 352 -18.49 -1.52 -3.94
C SER A 352 -19.77 -1.97 -3.23
N GLY A 353 -19.88 -3.27 -2.93
CA GLY A 353 -21.03 -3.84 -2.21
C GLY A 353 -21.19 -3.30 -0.79
N LEU A 354 -20.14 -2.76 -0.16
CA LEU A 354 -20.22 -2.15 1.17
C LEU A 354 -21.13 -0.92 1.19
N LEU A 355 -21.31 -0.26 0.06
CA LEU A 355 -22.11 0.96 -0.09
C LEU A 355 -23.52 0.69 -0.65
N GLY A 356 -23.88 -0.59 -0.82
CA GLY A 356 -25.15 -1.03 -1.40
C GLY A 356 -25.09 -1.19 -2.92
N ASN A 357 -26.06 -0.62 -3.62
CA ASN A 357 -26.11 -0.60 -5.08
C ASN A 357 -24.91 0.17 -5.65
N PRO A 358 -24.25 -0.34 -6.71
CA PRO A 358 -23.10 0.32 -7.33
C PRO A 358 -23.37 1.74 -7.82
N TYR A 359 -22.42 2.65 -7.59
CA TYR A 359 -22.44 4.00 -8.15
C TYR A 359 -21.83 4.00 -9.56
N VAL A 360 -22.60 3.55 -10.55
CA VAL A 360 -22.10 3.24 -11.92
C VAL A 360 -21.39 4.43 -12.58
N GLU A 361 -21.88 5.65 -12.42
CA GLU A 361 -21.23 6.84 -12.98
C GLU A 361 -19.88 7.14 -12.30
N ILE A 362 -19.78 6.96 -10.98
CA ILE A 362 -18.52 7.08 -10.23
C ILE A 362 -17.55 5.99 -10.69
N GLN A 363 -18.03 4.75 -10.87
CA GLN A 363 -17.21 3.65 -11.36
C GLN A 363 -16.65 3.91 -12.76
N GLN A 364 -17.48 4.45 -13.67
CA GLN A 364 -17.03 4.81 -15.00
C GLN A 364 -15.98 5.93 -14.93
N LYS A 365 -16.20 6.94 -14.07
CA LYS A 365 -15.25 8.04 -13.89
C LYS A 365 -13.89 7.58 -13.39
N ILE A 366 -13.86 6.57 -12.51
CA ILE A 366 -12.63 5.93 -12.05
C ILE A 366 -11.90 5.26 -13.21
N LYS A 367 -12.61 4.53 -14.08
CA LYS A 367 -12.00 3.94 -15.29
C LYS A 367 -11.41 5.00 -16.22
N ASP A 368 -12.11 6.13 -16.38
CA ASP A 368 -11.62 7.25 -17.20
C ASP A 368 -10.30 7.79 -16.63
N VAL A 369 -10.20 7.99 -15.31
CA VAL A 369 -8.95 8.41 -14.62
C VAL A 369 -7.79 7.44 -14.87
N LEU A 370 -8.06 6.13 -14.90
CA LEU A 370 -7.03 5.11 -15.12
C LEU A 370 -6.56 5.04 -16.58
N SER A 371 -7.35 5.58 -17.52
CA SER A 371 -7.04 5.59 -18.95
C SER A 371 -6.24 6.81 -19.44
N ILE A 372 -5.92 7.76 -18.56
CA ILE A 372 -5.28 9.03 -18.93
C ILE A 372 -3.86 9.09 -18.37
N TYR A 373 -2.87 9.21 -19.26
CA TYR A 373 -1.47 9.39 -18.90
C TYR A 373 -1.12 10.84 -18.52
N ASP A 374 -1.67 11.82 -19.24
CA ASP A 374 -1.35 13.24 -19.04
C ASP A 374 -1.80 13.73 -17.63
N PRO A 375 -0.88 14.23 -16.79
CA PRO A 375 -1.20 14.58 -15.40
C PRO A 375 -2.25 15.69 -15.26
N GLU A 376 -2.24 16.69 -16.15
CA GLU A 376 -3.18 17.82 -16.08
C GLU A 376 -4.59 17.36 -16.47
N ALA A 377 -4.72 16.67 -17.61
CA ALA A 377 -5.99 16.08 -18.04
C ALA A 377 -6.53 15.08 -17.02
N ARG A 378 -5.67 14.26 -16.41
CA ARG A 378 -6.07 13.31 -15.36
C ARG A 378 -6.60 14.04 -14.12
N GLN A 379 -5.97 15.15 -13.73
CA GLN A 379 -6.41 15.96 -12.59
C GLN A 379 -7.78 16.60 -12.83
N GLU A 380 -8.11 17.03 -14.05
CA GLU A 380 -9.46 17.54 -14.37
C GLU A 380 -10.55 16.49 -14.14
N ILE A 381 -10.27 15.23 -14.49
CA ILE A 381 -11.20 14.12 -14.25
C ILE A 381 -11.31 13.81 -12.75
N PHE A 382 -10.21 13.87 -12.02
CA PHE A 382 -10.23 13.75 -10.56
C PHE A 382 -11.05 14.86 -9.88
N ASP A 383 -10.99 16.09 -10.36
CA ASP A 383 -11.79 17.19 -9.82
C ASP A 383 -13.29 16.93 -9.99
N GLN A 384 -13.68 16.40 -11.16
CA GLN A 384 -15.06 15.99 -11.41
C GLN A 384 -15.46 14.81 -10.51
N LEU A 385 -14.58 13.82 -10.34
CA LEU A 385 -14.81 12.66 -9.47
C LEU A 385 -15.02 13.08 -8.01
N ASN A 386 -14.17 13.96 -7.48
CA ASN A 386 -14.30 14.49 -6.12
C ASN A 386 -15.63 15.24 -5.93
N LEU A 387 -16.07 16.01 -6.94
CA LEU A 387 -17.37 16.67 -6.90
C LEU A 387 -18.52 15.66 -6.90
N MET A 388 -18.44 14.59 -7.69
CA MET A 388 -19.44 13.51 -7.69
C MET A 388 -19.54 12.83 -6.32
N ILE A 389 -18.41 12.55 -5.65
CA ILE A 389 -18.42 11.99 -4.29
C ILE A 389 -19.12 12.96 -3.33
N LYS A 390 -18.78 14.25 -3.39
CA LYS A 390 -19.40 15.28 -2.55
C LYS A 390 -20.90 15.41 -2.81
N ASP A 391 -21.34 15.33 -4.06
CA ASP A 391 -22.73 15.53 -4.44
C ASP A 391 -23.61 14.30 -4.17
N GLN A 392 -23.06 13.09 -4.31
CA GLN A 392 -23.77 11.82 -4.08
C GLN A 392 -23.71 11.34 -2.64
N VAL A 393 -22.74 11.84 -1.86
CA VAL A 393 -22.50 11.49 -0.45
C VAL A 393 -22.62 9.98 -0.20
N PRO A 394 -21.83 9.13 -0.90
CA PRO A 394 -21.83 7.70 -0.63
C PRO A 394 -21.27 7.39 0.78
N LEU A 395 -20.40 8.28 1.26
CA LEU A 395 -19.79 8.27 2.58
C LEU A 395 -19.52 9.70 3.06
N VAL A 396 -19.25 9.85 4.36
CA VAL A 396 -18.73 11.08 4.96
C VAL A 396 -17.26 10.87 5.33
N PRO A 397 -16.30 11.50 4.63
CA PRO A 397 -14.89 11.43 4.98
C PRO A 397 -14.64 12.18 6.29
N LEU A 398 -14.01 11.52 7.26
CA LEU A 398 -13.73 12.08 8.59
C LEU A 398 -12.28 12.52 8.74
N GLY A 399 -11.32 11.67 8.40
CA GLY A 399 -9.91 12.00 8.59
C GLY A 399 -8.94 10.97 8.02
N HIS A 400 -7.70 11.40 7.87
CA HIS A 400 -6.54 10.59 7.59
C HIS A 400 -5.72 10.51 8.87
N ALA A 401 -5.69 9.33 9.50
CA ALA A 401 -4.97 9.15 10.76
C ALA A 401 -3.46 9.16 10.52
N ALA A 402 -2.73 9.91 11.34
CA ALA A 402 -1.27 9.92 11.31
C ALA A 402 -0.72 8.55 11.72
N ASN A 403 0.06 7.94 10.84
CA ASN A 403 0.83 6.75 11.16
C ASN A 403 2.19 7.16 11.74
N ILE A 404 2.25 7.21 13.08
CA ILE A 404 3.41 7.68 13.83
C ILE A 404 4.37 6.53 14.13
N ILE A 405 5.65 6.82 13.95
CA ILE A 405 6.76 5.95 14.33
C ILE A 405 7.80 6.77 15.08
N ILE A 406 8.46 6.16 16.05
CA ILE A 406 9.48 6.83 16.85
C ILE A 406 10.83 6.16 16.68
N PHE A 407 11.86 6.98 16.54
CA PHE A 407 13.25 6.57 16.58
C PHE A 407 13.99 7.35 17.66
N ARG A 408 15.10 6.81 18.16
CA ARG A 408 16.06 7.66 18.88
C ARG A 408 16.71 8.64 17.93
N ARG A 409 16.99 9.86 18.41
CA ARG A 409 17.80 10.83 17.65
C ARG A 409 19.21 10.35 17.35
N SER A 410 19.74 9.40 18.12
CA SER A 410 21.03 8.78 17.85
C SER A 410 21.02 7.91 16.60
N VAL A 411 19.86 7.45 16.13
CA VAL A 411 19.72 6.76 14.84
C VAL A 411 19.86 7.80 13.73
N LYS A 412 20.95 7.72 12.97
CA LYS A 412 21.18 8.64 11.86
C LYS A 412 20.37 8.20 10.65
N ASN A 413 20.02 9.16 9.80
CA ASN A 413 19.32 8.98 8.52
C ASN A 413 17.92 8.35 8.57
N ALA A 414 17.34 8.13 9.76
CA ALA A 414 15.99 7.58 9.86
C ALA A 414 14.96 8.45 9.12
N ALA A 415 14.23 7.84 8.19
CA ALA A 415 13.20 8.44 7.36
C ALA A 415 12.10 7.40 7.06
N THR A 416 10.97 7.90 6.57
CA THR A 416 9.79 7.11 6.20
C THR A 416 9.30 7.54 4.82
N ASN A 417 8.63 6.64 4.12
CA ASN A 417 7.74 6.96 3.01
C ASN A 417 6.28 6.70 3.41
N ALA A 418 5.38 6.53 2.45
CA ALA A 418 3.96 6.31 2.72
C ALA A 418 3.69 5.01 3.49
N PHE A 419 4.59 4.02 3.39
CA PHE A 419 4.35 2.66 3.89
C PHE A 419 5.46 2.12 4.81
N TYR A 420 6.71 2.53 4.60
CA TYR A 420 7.90 1.88 5.17
C TYR A 420 8.97 2.87 5.64
N GLU A 421 9.91 2.33 6.41
CA GLU A 421 11.10 2.99 6.93
C GLU A 421 12.33 2.63 6.09
N ASN A 422 13.32 3.52 5.99
CA ASN A 422 14.55 3.30 5.21
C ASN A 422 15.65 2.57 6.01
N PHE A 423 15.37 1.39 6.57
CA PHE A 423 16.32 0.66 7.45
C PHE A 423 17.73 0.49 6.85
N GLU A 424 17.84 0.31 5.53
CA GLU A 424 19.08 0.15 4.78
C GLU A 424 20.01 1.36 4.92
N ASP A 425 19.46 2.57 5.02
CA ASP A 425 20.22 3.81 5.12
C ASP A 425 20.46 4.25 6.57
N MET A 426 19.84 3.57 7.54
CA MET A 426 19.91 3.95 8.94
C MET A 426 21.22 3.50 9.57
N ILE A 427 21.73 4.31 10.51
CA ILE A 427 22.89 3.96 11.33
C ILE A 427 22.45 3.87 12.79
N GLY A 428 22.34 2.65 13.30
CA GLY A 428 22.01 2.36 14.69
C GLY A 428 23.21 2.49 15.65
N ALA A 429 22.93 2.44 16.96
CA ALA A 429 23.98 2.36 17.97
C ALA A 429 24.61 0.96 17.97
N ASN A 430 25.92 0.86 18.17
CA ASN A 430 26.65 -0.42 18.16
C ASN A 430 26.37 -1.27 16.91
N ASN A 431 26.19 -0.61 15.76
CA ASN A 431 25.93 -1.27 14.48
C ASN A 431 24.64 -2.14 14.46
N THR A 432 23.70 -1.90 15.38
CA THR A 432 22.43 -2.62 15.47
C THR A 432 21.25 -1.66 15.50
N ILE A 433 20.18 -1.97 14.76
CA ILE A 433 18.88 -1.30 14.88
C ILE A 433 17.90 -2.31 15.49
N GLN A 434 17.68 -2.18 16.80
CA GLN A 434 16.60 -2.90 17.47
C GLN A 434 15.29 -2.16 17.26
N PHE A 435 14.40 -2.72 16.47
CA PHE A 435 13.11 -2.14 16.13
C PHE A 435 11.98 -2.93 16.78
N VAL A 436 11.05 -2.24 17.43
CA VAL A 436 9.94 -2.90 18.14
C VAL A 436 8.64 -2.63 17.38
N GLY A 437 8.11 -3.67 16.72
CA GLY A 437 6.80 -3.67 16.11
C GLY A 437 5.69 -4.14 17.05
N VAL A 438 4.46 -4.16 16.55
CA VAL A 438 3.28 -4.52 17.33
C VAL A 438 3.06 -6.04 17.41
N VAL A 439 3.29 -6.75 16.30
CA VAL A 439 2.94 -8.18 16.15
C VAL A 439 4.00 -8.93 15.35
N GLU A 440 4.29 -10.17 15.77
CA GLU A 440 5.17 -11.08 15.03
C GLU A 440 4.54 -11.46 13.68
N PRO A 441 5.31 -11.48 12.58
CA PRO A 441 4.78 -11.89 11.28
C PRO A 441 4.38 -13.38 11.29
N GLY A 442 3.26 -13.71 10.65
CA GLY A 442 2.85 -15.10 10.46
C GLY A 442 3.75 -15.86 9.47
N SER A 443 4.28 -15.14 8.48
CA SER A 443 5.17 -15.66 7.43
C SER A 443 6.20 -14.61 7.01
N LEU A 444 7.31 -15.07 6.44
CA LEU A 444 8.28 -14.25 5.69
C LEU A 444 8.16 -14.49 4.17
N TYR A 445 7.09 -15.14 3.70
CA TYR A 445 6.76 -15.25 2.28
C TYR A 445 5.66 -14.23 1.94
N PRO A 446 5.96 -13.19 1.14
CA PRO A 446 5.06 -12.03 1.04
C PRO A 446 3.85 -12.24 0.11
N ALA A 447 3.84 -13.26 -0.74
CA ALA A 447 2.88 -13.40 -1.85
C ALA A 447 1.39 -13.39 -1.46
N ASP A 448 1.08 -13.86 -0.24
CA ASP A 448 -0.28 -13.98 0.29
C ASP A 448 -0.42 -13.31 1.66
N GLU A 449 0.27 -12.18 1.81
CA GLU A 449 0.14 -11.30 2.97
C GLU A 449 -0.62 -10.03 2.60
N ASP A 450 -1.16 -9.36 3.60
CA ASP A 450 -1.81 -8.06 3.44
C ASP A 450 -1.60 -7.10 4.62
N ASP A 451 -0.65 -7.42 5.51
CA ASP A 451 -0.26 -6.61 6.67
C ASP A 451 1.09 -5.92 6.42
N TYR A 452 1.08 -4.58 6.50
CA TYR A 452 2.26 -3.74 6.32
C TYR A 452 3.33 -3.95 7.39
N SER A 453 2.97 -4.45 8.57
CA SER A 453 3.90 -4.85 9.64
C SER A 453 4.76 -6.03 9.20
N ILE A 454 4.21 -6.95 8.40
CA ILE A 454 4.92 -8.08 7.81
C ILE A 454 5.78 -7.59 6.64
N PHE A 455 5.20 -6.76 5.77
CA PHE A 455 5.90 -6.22 4.62
C PHE A 455 7.14 -5.41 4.98
N ARG A 456 7.14 -4.73 6.14
CA ARG A 456 8.32 -4.06 6.70
C ARG A 456 9.56 -4.95 6.74
N ILE A 457 9.39 -6.24 7.06
CA ILE A 457 10.49 -7.20 7.12
C ILE A 457 10.73 -7.84 5.75
N THR A 458 9.68 -8.31 5.07
CA THR A 458 9.88 -9.05 3.82
C THR A 458 10.48 -8.18 2.71
N ARG A 459 10.18 -6.88 2.66
CA ARG A 459 10.80 -5.94 1.71
C ARG A 459 12.32 -5.76 1.89
N LEU A 460 12.89 -6.23 3.01
CA LEU A 460 14.33 -6.22 3.27
C LEU A 460 14.99 -7.51 2.77
N LEU A 461 14.21 -8.58 2.64
CA LEU A 461 14.63 -9.91 2.21
C LEU A 461 14.50 -10.08 0.68
N TYR A 462 13.48 -9.47 0.09
CA TYR A 462 13.15 -9.61 -1.32
C TYR A 462 12.94 -8.24 -1.97
N ASP A 463 13.21 -8.15 -3.28
CA ASP A 463 12.90 -6.98 -4.09
C ASP A 463 11.74 -7.26 -5.06
N THR A 464 10.94 -6.24 -5.31
CA THR A 464 9.95 -6.14 -6.38
C THR A 464 10.59 -5.56 -7.66
N LEU A 465 9.85 -5.54 -8.78
CA LEU A 465 10.30 -4.83 -10.00
C LEU A 465 10.49 -3.33 -9.77
N LEU A 466 9.54 -2.72 -9.05
CA LEU A 466 9.49 -1.30 -8.71
C LEU A 466 9.25 -1.12 -7.22
N THR A 467 9.59 0.04 -6.65
CA THR A 467 9.36 0.30 -5.22
C THR A 467 8.90 1.74 -4.98
N SER A 468 8.21 1.98 -3.87
CA SER A 468 7.92 3.34 -3.41
C SER A 468 9.21 4.11 -3.13
N GLY A 469 9.27 5.37 -3.54
CA GLY A 469 10.37 6.27 -3.20
C GLY A 469 10.31 6.73 -1.73
N PHE A 470 11.39 7.34 -1.27
CA PHE A 470 11.44 8.07 0.01
C PHE A 470 11.47 9.57 -0.26
N GLY A 471 11.02 10.37 0.71
CA GLY A 471 11.06 11.83 0.60
C GLY A 471 10.08 12.43 -0.41
N GLY A 472 8.95 11.78 -0.65
CA GLY A 472 7.92 12.24 -1.60
C GLY A 472 8.24 11.93 -3.07
N VAL A 473 9.27 11.11 -3.33
CA VAL A 473 9.50 10.52 -4.65
C VAL A 473 8.46 9.43 -4.88
N PRO A 474 7.72 9.44 -6.01
CA PRO A 474 6.79 8.36 -6.38
C PRO A 474 7.49 7.01 -6.59
N THR A 475 6.78 6.07 -7.20
CA THR A 475 7.33 4.78 -7.65
C THR A 475 8.61 4.95 -8.46
N ARG A 476 9.64 4.16 -8.13
CA ARG A 476 10.97 4.18 -8.75
C ARG A 476 11.41 2.76 -9.15
N PRO A 477 12.39 2.64 -10.08
CA PRO A 477 12.94 1.34 -10.45
C PRO A 477 13.58 0.61 -9.25
N LEU A 478 13.40 -0.72 -9.18
CA LEU A 478 14.11 -1.62 -8.26
C LEU A 478 14.77 -2.76 -9.06
N LEU A 479 14.19 -3.97 -9.18
CA LEU A 479 14.75 -5.02 -10.05
C LEU A 479 14.59 -4.71 -11.55
N ALA A 480 13.59 -3.91 -11.92
CA ALA A 480 13.56 -3.28 -13.23
C ALA A 480 14.52 -2.08 -13.24
N GLU A 481 15.28 -1.93 -14.32
CA GLU A 481 16.09 -0.73 -14.59
C GLU A 481 15.22 0.39 -15.18
N SER A 482 14.25 0.03 -16.02
CA SER A 482 13.29 0.95 -16.63
C SER A 482 12.00 0.25 -17.04
N TRP A 483 10.97 1.03 -17.34
CA TRP A 483 9.70 0.54 -17.88
C TRP A 483 9.10 1.54 -18.87
N SER A 484 8.20 1.05 -19.72
CA SER A 484 7.42 1.88 -20.65
C SER A 484 6.06 1.25 -20.93
N SER A 485 5.05 2.08 -21.17
CA SER A 485 3.73 1.65 -21.64
C SER A 485 3.54 1.83 -23.14
N ASN A 486 2.57 1.12 -23.72
CA ASN A 486 1.96 1.53 -24.98
C ASN A 486 1.05 2.76 -24.79
N ALA A 487 0.61 3.36 -25.90
CA ALA A 487 -0.23 4.57 -25.86
C ALA A 487 -1.58 4.35 -25.15
N ASP A 488 -2.13 3.12 -25.22
CA ASP A 488 -3.42 2.76 -24.64
C ASP A 488 -3.33 2.34 -23.16
N LEU A 489 -2.12 2.34 -22.56
CA LEU A 489 -1.86 1.91 -21.17
C LEU A 489 -2.32 0.48 -20.84
N THR A 490 -2.38 -0.37 -21.86
CA THR A 490 -2.79 -1.77 -21.79
C THR A 490 -1.62 -2.74 -21.92
N GLU A 491 -0.43 -2.26 -22.25
CA GLU A 491 0.79 -3.04 -22.32
C GLU A 491 1.93 -2.30 -21.62
N TRP A 492 2.65 -3.00 -20.74
CA TRP A 492 3.77 -2.46 -19.98
C TRP A 492 4.98 -3.37 -20.15
N THR A 493 6.09 -2.81 -20.63
CA THR A 493 7.36 -3.53 -20.81
C THR A 493 8.37 -3.06 -19.78
N PHE A 494 9.05 -4.01 -19.12
CA PHE A 494 10.06 -3.78 -18.10
C PHE A 494 11.39 -4.36 -18.56
N LEU A 495 12.43 -3.53 -18.52
CA LEU A 495 13.81 -3.98 -18.72
C LEU A 495 14.41 -4.29 -17.35
N LEU A 496 14.87 -5.53 -17.18
CA LEU A 496 15.38 -6.05 -15.92
C LEU A 496 16.88 -5.75 -15.77
N ARG A 497 17.32 -5.62 -14.52
CA ARG A 497 18.75 -5.50 -14.21
C ARG A 497 19.47 -6.81 -14.51
N TYR A 498 20.67 -6.65 -15.08
CA TYR A 498 21.60 -7.76 -15.31
C TYR A 498 22.41 -8.07 -14.05
N ASN A 499 22.88 -9.32 -13.93
CA ASN A 499 23.78 -9.79 -12.86
C ASN A 499 23.24 -9.69 -11.43
N VAL A 500 21.93 -9.56 -11.25
CA VAL A 500 21.31 -9.72 -9.94
C VAL A 500 21.30 -11.20 -9.57
N LYS A 501 21.56 -11.50 -8.30
CA LYS A 501 21.49 -12.84 -7.76
C LYS A 501 20.59 -12.89 -6.54
N PHE A 502 19.96 -14.04 -6.36
CA PHE A 502 19.33 -14.41 -5.11
C PHE A 502 20.39 -14.76 -4.05
N SER A 503 20.00 -14.82 -2.78
CA SER A 503 20.89 -15.18 -1.66
C SER A 503 21.45 -16.61 -1.73
N ASN A 504 20.89 -17.48 -2.58
CA ASN A 504 21.41 -18.81 -2.90
C ASN A 504 22.37 -18.83 -4.11
N GLU A 505 22.79 -17.66 -4.62
CA GLU A 505 23.64 -17.45 -5.81
C GLU A 505 22.99 -17.78 -7.16
N ALA A 506 21.71 -18.17 -7.21
CA ALA A 506 20.96 -18.29 -8.46
C ALA A 506 20.84 -16.93 -9.14
N THR A 507 20.88 -16.92 -10.47
CA THR A 507 20.75 -15.70 -11.27
C THR A 507 19.29 -15.32 -11.45
N PHE A 508 18.98 -14.05 -11.25
CA PHE A 508 17.66 -13.48 -11.54
C PHE A 508 17.45 -13.28 -13.04
N ASP A 509 16.30 -13.72 -13.55
CA ASP A 509 15.86 -13.44 -14.93
C ASP A 509 14.33 -13.23 -15.06
N ALA A 510 13.87 -13.02 -16.30
CA ALA A 510 12.46 -12.80 -16.60
C ALA A 510 11.53 -13.97 -16.25
N ASN A 511 12.02 -15.21 -16.22
CA ASN A 511 11.20 -16.37 -15.85
C ASN A 511 10.86 -16.38 -14.35
N ASP A 512 11.77 -15.88 -13.49
CA ASP A 512 11.47 -15.70 -12.07
C ASP A 512 10.30 -14.73 -11.86
N VAL A 513 10.22 -13.69 -12.69
CA VAL A 513 9.10 -12.73 -12.67
C VAL A 513 7.81 -13.43 -13.08
N VAL A 514 7.80 -14.13 -14.22
CA VAL A 514 6.61 -14.84 -14.70
C VAL A 514 6.15 -15.89 -13.68
N ALA A 515 7.07 -16.66 -13.10
CA ALA A 515 6.77 -17.69 -12.10
C ALA A 515 6.18 -17.09 -10.83
N THR A 516 6.75 -15.98 -10.33
CA THR A 516 6.23 -15.25 -9.16
C THR A 516 4.81 -14.77 -9.40
N PHE A 517 4.58 -14.07 -10.51
CA PHE A 517 3.24 -13.57 -10.85
C PHE A 517 2.25 -14.71 -11.09
N ALA A 518 2.65 -15.80 -11.74
CA ALA A 518 1.79 -16.95 -11.95
C ALA A 518 1.38 -17.62 -10.63
N ALA A 519 2.29 -17.75 -9.66
CA ALA A 519 1.96 -18.30 -8.34
C ALA A 519 0.99 -17.42 -7.54
N ILE A 520 0.99 -16.10 -7.77
CA ILE A 520 0.05 -15.18 -7.10
C ILE A 520 -1.28 -15.12 -7.84
N TRP A 521 -1.26 -15.07 -9.17
CA TRP A 521 -2.41 -14.73 -10.00
C TRP A 521 -3.25 -15.94 -10.42
N ASP A 522 -2.62 -17.07 -10.78
CA ASP A 522 -3.31 -18.24 -11.31
C ASP A 522 -3.64 -19.24 -10.21
N ALA A 523 -4.92 -19.34 -9.85
CA ALA A 523 -5.41 -20.21 -8.79
C ALA A 523 -5.20 -21.72 -9.09
N SER A 524 -4.96 -22.08 -10.36
CA SER A 524 -4.63 -23.46 -10.74
C SER A 524 -3.13 -23.76 -10.67
N ASN A 525 -2.29 -22.76 -10.45
CA ASN A 525 -0.85 -22.92 -10.39
C ASN A 525 -0.45 -23.78 -9.17
N PRO A 526 0.41 -24.80 -9.32
CA PRO A 526 0.86 -25.63 -8.19
C PRO A 526 1.52 -24.88 -7.03
N ASN A 527 2.01 -23.66 -7.29
CA ASN A 527 2.65 -22.79 -6.31
C ASN A 527 1.68 -21.74 -5.72
N HIS A 528 0.41 -21.73 -6.14
CA HIS A 528 -0.65 -20.86 -5.59
C HIS A 528 -1.17 -21.39 -4.26
N LYS A 529 -0.35 -21.23 -3.22
CA LYS A 529 -0.65 -21.74 -1.88
C LYS A 529 -0.66 -20.62 -0.84
N GLY A 530 0.43 -19.88 -0.69
CA GLY A 530 0.48 -18.77 0.25
C GLY A 530 0.30 -19.22 1.71
N ARG A 531 -0.12 -18.30 2.59
CA ARG A 531 -0.36 -18.57 4.02
C ARG A 531 -1.82 -18.87 4.33
N THR A 532 -2.71 -18.09 3.73
CA THR A 532 -4.18 -18.15 3.89
C THR A 532 -4.87 -18.68 2.65
N SER A 533 -4.18 -18.67 1.51
CA SER A 533 -4.71 -18.96 0.17
C SER A 533 -5.82 -18.00 -0.27
N ASP A 534 -5.95 -16.83 0.35
CA ASP A 534 -6.98 -15.83 0.01
C ASP A 534 -6.50 -14.84 -1.06
N PHE A 535 -5.21 -14.49 -1.06
CA PHE A 535 -4.56 -13.51 -1.92
C PHE A 535 -5.31 -12.17 -1.89
N ALA A 536 -5.72 -11.75 -0.69
CA ALA A 536 -6.58 -10.61 -0.45
C ALA A 536 -6.05 -9.32 -1.10
N LEU A 537 -4.76 -9.02 -0.92
CA LEU A 537 -4.15 -7.83 -1.48
C LEU A 537 -4.05 -7.88 -3.01
N TYR A 538 -3.76 -9.04 -3.61
CA TYR A 538 -3.85 -9.20 -5.06
C TYR A 538 -5.26 -8.84 -5.56
N LYS A 539 -6.30 -9.37 -4.90
CA LYS A 539 -7.69 -9.08 -5.29
C LYS A 539 -8.06 -7.61 -5.16
N ARG A 540 -7.52 -6.91 -4.17
CA ARG A 540 -7.68 -5.45 -4.04
C ARG A 540 -6.98 -4.70 -5.15
N LEU A 541 -5.81 -5.16 -5.60
CA LEU A 541 -5.04 -4.49 -6.67
C LEU A 541 -5.60 -4.77 -8.07
N PHE A 542 -5.91 -6.02 -8.40
CA PHE A 542 -6.16 -6.47 -9.78
C PHE A 542 -7.47 -7.23 -9.99
N GLY A 543 -8.34 -7.30 -8.98
CA GLY A 543 -9.61 -8.03 -9.08
C GLY A 543 -9.44 -9.54 -8.99
N ASN A 544 -10.27 -10.30 -9.69
CA ASN A 544 -10.27 -11.76 -9.52
C ASN A 544 -8.95 -12.43 -9.93
N LEU A 545 -8.70 -13.59 -9.35
CA LEU A 545 -7.63 -14.50 -9.74
C LEU A 545 -7.99 -15.22 -11.05
N LEU A 546 -6.97 -15.56 -11.84
CA LEU A 546 -7.15 -16.43 -13.00
C LEU A 546 -7.48 -17.85 -12.52
N ASN A 547 -8.42 -18.52 -13.21
CA ASN A 547 -8.84 -19.89 -12.90
C ASN A 547 -9.39 -20.10 -11.46
N ALA A 548 -9.89 -19.05 -10.79
CA ALA A 548 -10.62 -19.19 -9.54
C ALA A 548 -12.04 -19.71 -9.78
N GLU A 549 -12.49 -20.64 -8.94
CA GLU A 549 -13.84 -21.25 -8.98
C GLU A 549 -14.96 -20.32 -8.50
#